data_AF-A0A7V8IPN5-F1
#
_entry.id   AF-A0A7V8IPN5-F1
#
_cell.length_a   1.000
_cell.length_b   1.000
_cell.length_c   1.000
_cell.angle_alpha   90.00
_cell.angle_beta   90.00
_cell.angle_gamma   90.00
#
_symmetry.space_group_name_H-M   'P 1'
#
loop_
_entity.id
_entity.type
_entity.pdbx_description
1 polymer ?
#
loop_
_entity_poly.entity_id
_entity_poly.type
_entity_poly.pdbx_seq_one_letter_code
_entity_poly.pdbx_strand_id
1 'polypeptide(L)'
;MTQWELRLWGKLRRSGFGVRFHRQEPIGNYIADFACRKAWLIIEADGEHHTYDNRDYFRDKWLNSQGWQILRFTNHQIQWSLDDVLTSIQFSVDEQLKSKLKPASRANYFPK
;
A
#
# COMPACT_ATOMS: atom_id res chain seq x y z
N MET A 1 15.60 -1.53 -3.18
CA MET A 1 14.77 -0.42 -2.72
C MET A 1 15.44 0.87 -3.09
N THR A 2 14.70 1.81 -3.67
CA THR A 2 15.20 3.16 -3.97
C THR A 2 15.42 3.97 -2.70
N GLN A 3 16.12 5.11 -2.80
CA GLN A 3 16.32 6.01 -1.66
C GLN A 3 14.99 6.56 -1.10
N TRP A 4 13.98 6.72 -1.96
CA TRP A 4 12.67 7.22 -1.58
C TRP A 4 11.84 6.16 -0.87
N GLU A 5 11.86 4.91 -1.35
CA GLU A 5 11.31 3.77 -0.62
C GLU A 5 11.95 3.64 0.77
N LEU A 6 13.28 3.75 0.88
CA LEU A 6 13.96 3.66 2.18
C LEU A 6 13.53 4.77 3.13
N ARG A 7 13.37 6.00 2.62
CA ARG A 7 12.88 7.15 3.41
C ARG A 7 11.46 6.91 3.91
N LEU A 8 10.55 6.46 3.04
CA LEU A 8 9.18 6.15 3.41
C LEU A 8 9.10 4.95 4.38
N TRP A 9 9.88 3.90 4.12
CA TRP A 9 9.99 2.73 4.99
C TRP A 9 10.42 3.09 6.40
N GLY A 10 11.37 4.01 6.54
CA GLY A 10 11.83 4.52 7.83
C GLY A 10 10.70 5.09 8.70
N LYS A 11 9.65 5.64 8.07
CA LYS A 11 8.44 6.13 8.74
C LYS A 11 7.44 5.01 8.98
N LEU A 12 7.12 4.21 7.96
CA LEU A 12 6.16 3.11 8.04
C LEU A 12 6.52 2.07 9.11
N ARG A 13 7.81 1.73 9.24
CA ARG A 13 8.27 0.69 10.18
C ARG A 13 8.18 1.07 11.66
N ARG A 14 7.95 2.35 11.98
CA ARG A 14 7.95 2.87 13.37
C ARG A 14 6.58 2.71 14.07
N SER A 15 5.65 1.94 13.52
CA SER A 15 4.34 1.59 14.10
C SER A 15 3.45 2.77 14.51
N GLY A 16 3.74 4.00 14.04
CA GLY A 16 2.95 5.20 14.34
C GLY A 16 1.51 5.15 13.83
N PHE A 17 1.18 4.14 13.01
CA PHE A 17 -0.12 3.92 12.39
C PHE A 17 -1.03 2.94 13.13
N GLY A 18 -0.61 2.41 14.29
CA GLY A 18 -1.39 1.38 15.03
C GLY A 18 -1.49 0.02 14.31
N VAL A 19 -0.77 -0.14 13.20
CA VAL A 19 -0.69 -1.33 12.37
C VAL A 19 0.74 -1.57 11.91
N ARG A 20 1.04 -2.82 11.52
CA ARG A 20 2.36 -3.19 10.99
C ARG A 20 2.32 -3.15 9.46
N PHE A 21 3.32 -2.49 8.89
CA PHE A 21 3.62 -2.56 7.46
C PHE A 21 4.76 -3.55 7.21
N HIS A 22 4.65 -4.24 6.09
CA HIS A 22 5.67 -5.10 5.50
C HIS A 22 6.17 -4.46 4.22
N ARG A 23 7.40 -4.75 3.83
CA ARG A 23 8.03 -4.22 2.62
C ARG A 23 8.22 -5.35 1.61
N GLN A 24 8.13 -5.04 0.31
CA GLN A 24 8.29 -5.99 -0.79
C GLN A 24 7.42 -7.23 -0.59
N GLU A 25 6.16 -7.00 -0.23
CA GLU A 25 5.23 -8.05 0.19
C GLU A 25 4.66 -8.77 -1.05
N PRO A 26 4.81 -10.11 -1.15
CA PRO A 26 4.14 -10.88 -2.19
C PRO A 26 2.62 -10.89 -1.97
N ILE A 27 1.91 -10.42 -2.99
CA ILE A 27 0.46 -10.43 -3.09
C ILE A 27 0.13 -11.08 -4.44
N GLY A 28 0.15 -12.42 -4.42
CA GLY A 28 -0.35 -13.25 -5.50
C GLY A 28 0.75 -13.35 -6.54
N ASN A 29 0.46 -12.87 -7.74
CA ASN A 29 1.46 -12.79 -8.79
C ASN A 29 2.25 -11.47 -8.78
N TYR A 30 2.01 -10.60 -7.78
CA TYR A 30 2.60 -9.27 -7.71
C TYR A 30 3.37 -9.08 -6.40
N ILE A 31 4.30 -8.14 -6.41
CA ILE A 31 5.02 -7.69 -5.21
C ILE A 31 4.67 -6.22 -5.01
N ALA A 32 4.19 -5.87 -3.82
CA ALA A 32 3.93 -4.49 -3.41
C ALA A 32 5.14 -3.91 -2.68
N ASP A 33 5.50 -2.65 -2.90
CA ASP A 33 6.61 -2.00 -2.19
C ASP A 33 6.38 -2.03 -0.67
N PHE A 34 5.16 -1.70 -0.24
CA PHE A 34 4.71 -1.86 1.13
C PHE A 34 3.27 -2.34 1.22
N ALA A 35 2.98 -3.13 2.25
CA ALA A 35 1.62 -3.61 2.52
C ALA A 35 1.32 -3.69 4.01
N CYS A 36 0.09 -3.34 4.37
CA CYS A 36 -0.49 -3.62 5.68
C CYS A 36 -1.65 -4.61 5.52
N ARG A 37 -1.42 -5.88 5.88
CA ARG A 37 -2.46 -6.93 5.84
C ARG A 37 -3.63 -6.66 6.79
N LYS A 38 -3.41 -5.95 7.91
CA LYS A 38 -4.48 -5.62 8.86
C LYS A 38 -5.44 -4.56 8.30
N ALA A 39 -4.92 -3.57 7.58
CA ALA A 39 -5.70 -2.51 6.94
C ALA A 39 -6.02 -2.81 5.46
N TRP A 40 -5.52 -3.90 4.88
CA TRP A 40 -5.63 -4.20 3.44
C TRP A 40 -5.23 -3.03 2.56
N LEU A 41 -4.10 -2.42 2.92
CA LEU A 41 -3.56 -1.25 2.27
C LEU A 41 -2.22 -1.58 1.62
N ILE A 42 -2.09 -1.28 0.35
CA ILE A 42 -0.84 -1.28 -0.41
C ILE A 42 -0.37 0.16 -0.57
N ILE A 43 0.94 0.38 -0.44
CA ILE A 43 1.59 1.65 -0.73
C ILE A 43 2.72 1.38 -1.71
N GLU A 44 2.69 2.07 -2.84
CA GLU A 44 3.73 2.04 -3.87
C GLU A 44 4.47 3.39 -3.90
N ALA A 45 5.80 3.34 -3.93
CA ALA A 45 6.63 4.51 -4.16
C ALA A 45 6.98 4.63 -5.65
N ASP A 46 7.43 5.81 -6.09
CA ASP A 46 7.79 6.07 -7.48
C ASP A 46 6.61 5.95 -8.49
N GLY A 47 5.40 6.29 -8.03
CA GLY A 47 4.16 6.15 -8.80
C GLY A 47 3.99 7.07 -10.02
N GLU A 48 5.05 7.72 -10.53
CA GLU A 48 4.96 8.58 -11.73
C GLU A 48 5.07 7.83 -13.05
N HIS A 49 5.39 6.53 -13.03
CA HIS A 49 5.32 5.70 -14.23
C HIS A 49 3.89 5.20 -14.49
N HIS A 50 2.95 6.15 -14.62
CA HIS A 50 1.67 5.93 -15.30
C HIS A 50 1.84 6.15 -16.81
N THR A 51 2.79 5.46 -17.43
CA THR A 51 2.55 5.05 -18.81
C THR A 51 1.49 3.98 -18.73
N TYR A 52 0.31 4.23 -19.30
CA TYR A 52 -0.86 3.35 -19.38
C TYR A 52 -0.54 2.01 -20.08
N ASP A 53 0.33 1.20 -19.49
CA ASP A 53 0.52 -0.18 -19.92
C ASP A 53 -0.64 -1.01 -19.36
N ASN A 54 -1.21 -1.85 -20.22
CA ASN A 54 -2.30 -2.75 -19.88
C ASN A 54 -1.95 -3.63 -18.67
N ARG A 55 -0.66 -3.93 -18.47
CA ARG A 55 -0.17 -4.71 -17.33
C ARG A 55 -0.53 -4.10 -15.98
N ASP A 56 -0.33 -2.80 -15.80
CA ASP A 56 -0.62 -2.13 -14.53
C ASP A 56 -2.12 -2.01 -14.29
N TYR A 57 -2.90 -1.82 -15.36
CA TYR A 57 -4.37 -1.87 -15.26
C TYR A 57 -4.88 -3.22 -14.75
N PHE A 58 -4.40 -4.33 -15.32
CA PHE A 58 -4.83 -5.67 -14.87
C PHE A 58 -4.34 -5.99 -13.46
N ARG A 59 -3.13 -5.57 -13.11
CA ARG A 59 -2.58 -5.67 -11.75
C ARG A 59 -3.47 -4.95 -10.75
N ASP A 60 -3.75 -3.67 -10.98
CA ASP A 60 -4.53 -2.85 -10.06
C ASP A 60 -5.97 -3.34 -9.97
N LYS A 61 -6.58 -3.73 -11.10
CA LYS A 61 -7.91 -4.32 -11.11
C LYS A 61 -7.97 -5.60 -10.27
N TRP A 62 -6.98 -6.47 -10.40
CA TRP A 62 -6.93 -7.71 -9.64
C TRP A 62 -6.70 -7.47 -8.14
N LEU A 63 -5.76 -6.60 -7.77
CA LEU A 63 -5.49 -6.24 -6.38
C LEU A 63 -6.72 -5.61 -5.70
N ASN A 64 -7.37 -4.67 -6.40
CA ASN A 64 -8.63 -4.07 -5.93
C ASN A 64 -9.74 -5.12 -5.81
N SER A 65 -9.85 -6.07 -6.74
CA SER A 65 -10.86 -7.15 -6.64
C SER A 65 -10.58 -8.11 -5.47
N GLN A 66 -9.33 -8.22 -5.03
CA GLN A 66 -8.98 -8.93 -3.79
C GLN A 66 -9.32 -8.12 -2.53
N GLY A 67 -9.71 -6.85 -2.66
CA GLY A 67 -10.08 -5.96 -1.56
C GLY A 67 -8.92 -5.14 -0.99
N TRP A 68 -7.80 -5.04 -1.72
CA TRP A 68 -6.72 -4.13 -1.36
C TRP A 68 -7.02 -2.72 -1.85
N GLN A 69 -6.86 -1.72 -0.98
CA GLN A 69 -6.73 -0.33 -1.41
C GLN A 69 -5.27 -0.06 -1.78
N ILE A 70 -5.03 0.64 -2.89
CA ILE A 70 -3.69 0.99 -3.37
C ILE A 70 -3.49 2.49 -3.28
N LEU A 71 -2.45 2.93 -2.57
CA LEU A 71 -1.97 4.32 -2.58
C LEU A 71 -0.64 4.39 -3.34
N ARG A 72 -0.49 5.38 -4.20
CA ARG A 72 0.72 5.61 -4.98
C ARG A 72 1.26 6.99 -4.65
N PHE A 73 2.53 7.07 -4.32
CA PHE A 73 3.20 8.34 -4.05
C PHE A 73 4.40 8.51 -4.96
N THR A 74 4.53 9.71 -5.51
CA THR A 74 5.65 10.03 -6.37
C THR A 74 6.91 10.27 -5.54
N ASN A 75 8.08 10.10 -6.17
CA ASN A 75 9.35 10.43 -5.54
C ASN A 75 9.37 11.90 -5.07
N HIS A 76 8.77 12.80 -5.84
CA HIS A 76 8.63 14.22 -5.47
C HIS A 76 7.79 14.39 -4.20
N GLN A 77 6.64 13.72 -4.10
CA GLN A 77 5.80 13.76 -2.89
C GLN A 77 6.54 13.21 -1.66
N ILE A 78 7.23 12.08 -1.80
CA ILE A 78 8.00 11.47 -0.70
C ILE A 78 9.16 12.38 -0.27
N GLN A 79 9.78 13.09 -1.22
CA GLN A 79 10.89 13.97 -0.95
C GLN A 79 10.46 15.26 -0.24
N TRP A 80 9.41 15.90 -0.73
CA TRP A 80 9.06 17.29 -0.40
C TRP A 80 7.78 17.45 0.43
N SER A 81 6.89 16.46 0.42
CA SER A 81 5.58 16.50 1.08
C SER A 81 5.34 15.27 1.95
N LEU A 82 6.40 14.81 2.64
CA LEU A 82 6.36 13.56 3.38
C LEU A 82 5.25 13.53 4.45
N ASP A 83 5.00 14.63 5.14
CA ASP A 83 3.97 14.67 6.18
C ASP A 83 2.55 14.53 5.60
N ASP A 84 2.30 15.06 4.40
CA ASP A 84 1.03 14.88 3.67
C ASP A 84 0.85 13.42 3.22
N VAL A 85 1.95 12.79 2.76
CA VAL A 85 1.99 11.36 2.44
C VAL A 85 1.61 10.52 3.67
N LEU A 86 2.24 10.79 4.81
CA LEU A 86 1.98 10.06 6.06
C LEU A 86 0.54 10.30 6.55
N THR A 87 0.02 11.53 6.43
CA THR A 87 -1.37 11.87 6.78
C THR A 87 -2.36 11.09 5.92
N SER A 88 -2.11 11.02 4.61
CA SER A 88 -2.94 10.26 3.66
C SER A 88 -2.95 8.75 3.97
N ILE A 89 -1.78 8.21 4.35
CA ILE A 89 -1.64 6.82 4.79
C ILE A 89 -2.42 6.59 6.08
N GLN A 90 -2.27 7.47 7.08
CA GLN A 90 -2.98 7.36 8.36
C GLN A 90 -4.49 7.38 8.17
N PHE A 91 -5.00 8.34 7.39
CA PHE A 91 -6.42 8.43 7.06
C PHE A 91 -6.93 7.13 6.43
N SER A 92 -6.21 6.60 5.45
CA SER A 92 -6.61 5.35 4.78
C SER A 92 -6.56 4.14 5.73
N VAL A 93 -5.56 4.06 6.61
CA VAL A 93 -5.51 3.02 7.65
C VAL A 93 -6.75 3.11 8.54
N ASP A 94 -7.09 4.29 9.03
CA ASP A 94 -8.22 4.47 9.95
C ASP A 94 -9.56 4.13 9.27
N GLU A 95 -9.78 4.58 8.04
CA GLU A 95 -10.98 4.26 7.27
C GLU A 95 -11.10 2.76 7.00
N GLN A 96 -10.00 2.12 6.62
CA GLN A 96 -10.01 0.67 6.38
C GLN A 96 -10.27 -0.14 7.65
N LEU A 97 -9.74 0.29 8.81
CA LEU A 97 -10.00 -0.37 10.09
C LEU A 97 -11.43 -0.14 10.60
N LYS A 98 -12.06 1.00 10.31
CA LYS A 98 -13.47 1.29 10.65
C LYS A 98 -14.44 0.55 9.74
N SER A 99 -14.10 0.38 8.47
CA SER A 99 -14.98 -0.27 7.50
C SER A 99 -15.23 -1.73 7.93
N LYS A 100 -16.45 -2.02 8.41
CA LYS A 100 -16.86 -3.37 8.86
C LYS A 100 -16.92 -4.38 7.71
N LEU A 101 -16.67 -3.94 6.48
CA LEU A 101 -16.62 -4.79 5.30
C LEU A 101 -15.28 -5.54 5.32
N LYS A 102 -15.33 -6.77 5.84
CA LYS A 102 -14.33 -7.78 5.53
C LYS A 102 -14.69 -8.30 4.14
N PRO A 103 -14.00 -7.93 3.05
CA PRO A 103 -14.23 -8.59 1.77
C PRO A 103 -14.13 -10.11 1.94
N ALA A 104 -15.05 -10.86 1.33
CA ALA A 104 -15.09 -12.31 1.45
C ALA A 104 -13.77 -13.00 1.03
N SER A 105 -12.96 -12.31 0.21
CA SER A 105 -11.61 -12.70 -0.21
C SER A 105 -10.57 -12.75 0.94
N ARG A 106 -10.81 -12.06 2.08
CA ARG A 106 -9.83 -11.98 3.17
C ARG A 106 -9.54 -13.33 3.84
N ALA A 107 -10.47 -14.28 3.78
CA ALA A 107 -10.34 -15.59 4.39
C ALA A 107 -9.42 -16.56 3.62
N ASN A 108 -9.25 -16.35 2.31
CA ASN A 108 -8.51 -17.26 1.43
C ASN A 108 -7.04 -16.86 1.20
N TYR A 109 -6.63 -15.69 1.69
CA TYR A 109 -5.33 -15.10 1.36
C TYR A 109 -4.26 -15.25 2.45
N PHE A 110 -4.64 -15.77 3.61
CA PHE A 110 -3.73 -16.05 4.70
C PHE A 110 -3.84 -17.55 5.02
N PRO A 111 -2.97 -18.40 4.44
CA PRO A 111 -2.79 -19.73 5.01
C PRO A 111 -2.40 -19.56 6.48
N LYS A 112 -3.01 -20.39 7.34
CA LYS A 112 -2.76 -20.42 8.78
C LYS A 112 -1.29 -20.62 9.11
#